data_AF-A0A8J6J661-F1
#
_entry.id   AF-A0A8J6J661-F1
#
_cell.length_a   1.000
_cell.length_b   1.000
_cell.length_c   1.000
_cell.angle_alpha   90.00
_cell.angle_beta   90.00
_cell.angle_gamma   90.00
#
_symmetry.space_group_name_H-M   'P 1'
#
loop_
_entity.id
_entity.type
_entity.pdbx_description
1 polymer ?
#
loop_
_entity_poly.entity_id
_entity_poly.type
_entity_poly.pdbx_seq_one_letter_code
_entity_poly.pdbx_strand_id
1 'polypeptide(L)'
;MLFQHEYSANFLFTLWKRMRKYQACGTGISQNIEDLLQSHTARTMLANSEFLVLLNQAATDREELAHLLNISDNQLSYITNVDSGRGLIKCGSAIVPFVDHFPKNKLYQMMTTKPSDLAS
;
A
#
# COMPACT_ATOMS: atom_id res chain seq x y z
N MET A 1 -10.01 -6.56 11.82
CA MET A 1 -9.48 -7.44 12.89
C MET A 1 -8.15 -6.97 13.52
N LEU A 2 -7.16 -6.49 12.76
CA LEU A 2 -5.86 -6.10 13.34
C LEU A 2 -5.82 -4.68 13.97
N PHE A 3 -6.54 -3.72 13.37
CA PHE A 3 -6.68 -2.35 13.90
C PHE A 3 -8.00 -2.12 14.66
N GLN A 4 -8.88 -3.13 14.70
CA GLN A 4 -10.16 -3.06 15.43
C GLN A 4 -9.99 -3.19 16.94
N HIS A 5 -8.94 -3.87 17.40
CA HIS A 5 -8.58 -3.94 18.81
C HIS A 5 -7.46 -2.94 19.11
N GLU A 6 -7.74 -2.01 20.02
CA GLU A 6 -6.83 -0.92 20.40
C GLU A 6 -5.45 -1.44 20.85
N TYR A 7 -5.42 -2.57 21.56
CA TYR A 7 -4.18 -3.20 22.02
C TYR A 7 -3.28 -3.66 20.87
N SER A 8 -3.86 -4.33 19.86
CA SER A 8 -3.13 -4.84 18.69
C SER A 8 -2.66 -3.69 17.79
N ALA A 9 -3.49 -2.67 17.61
CA ALA A 9 -3.12 -1.46 16.87
C ALA A 9 -1.94 -0.73 17.53
N ASN A 10 -1.97 -0.57 18.87
CA ASN A 10 -0.89 0.05 19.63
C ASN A 10 0.40 -0.76 19.60
N PHE A 11 0.32 -2.09 19.66
CA PHE A 11 1.48 -2.95 19.50
C PHE A 11 2.14 -2.77 18.13
N LEU A 12 1.38 -2.88 17.04
CA LEU A 12 1.90 -2.71 15.69
C LEU A 12 2.49 -1.32 15.46
N PHE A 13 1.82 -0.28 15.95
CA PHE A 13 2.32 1.08 15.86
C PHE A 13 3.66 1.28 16.57
N THR A 14 3.74 0.76 17.80
CA THR A 14 4.96 0.84 18.60
C THR A 14 6.09 0.07 17.91
N LEU A 15 5.80 -1.10 17.37
CA LEU A 15 6.73 -1.88 16.58
C LEU A 15 7.19 -1.10 15.35
N TRP A 16 6.26 -0.58 14.55
CA TRP A 16 6.53 0.16 13.31
C TRP A 16 7.45 1.37 13.54
N LYS A 17 7.18 2.14 14.60
CA LYS A 17 8.03 3.28 15.02
C LYS A 17 9.43 2.86 15.49
N ARG A 18 9.58 1.63 16.00
CA ARG A 18 10.85 1.12 16.53
C ARG A 18 11.64 0.31 15.52
N MET A 19 11.05 -0.17 14.42
CA MET A 19 11.74 -0.94 13.37
C MET A 19 13.06 -0.28 12.95
N ARG A 20 13.04 1.04 12.69
CA ARG A 20 14.24 1.81 12.31
C ARG A 20 15.33 1.80 13.40
N LYS A 21 14.96 1.84 14.68
CA LYS A 21 15.91 1.77 15.81
C LYS A 21 16.56 0.40 15.94
N TYR A 22 15.85 -0.64 15.50
CA TYR A 22 16.34 -2.02 15.48
C TYR A 22 17.02 -2.40 14.16
N GLN A 23 17.27 -1.43 13.26
CA GLN A 23 17.80 -1.68 11.92
C GLN A 23 16.97 -2.70 11.12
N ALA A 24 15.68 -2.81 11.43
CA ALA A 24 14.74 -3.71 10.76
C ALA A 24 13.91 -2.96 9.71
N CYS A 25 13.52 -3.66 8.65
CA CYS A 25 12.60 -3.17 7.64
C CYS A 25 11.19 -3.74 7.90
N GLY A 26 10.22 -2.86 8.17
CA GLY A 26 8.81 -3.25 8.32
C GLY A 26 8.10 -3.14 6.99
N THR A 27 7.51 -4.24 6.52
CA THR A 27 6.63 -4.24 5.34
C THR A 27 5.23 -4.62 5.77
N GLY A 28 4.25 -3.88 5.27
CA GLY A 28 2.83 -4.06 5.56
C GLY A 28 2.07 -4.02 4.24
N ILE A 29 1.13 -4.94 4.08
CA ILE A 29 0.30 -5.05 2.88
C ILE A 29 -1.15 -5.04 3.35
N SER A 30 -1.96 -4.12 2.82
CA SER A 30 -3.40 -4.06 3.07
C SER A 30 -4.15 -3.95 1.75
N GLN A 31 -5.29 -4.62 1.67
CA GLN A 31 -6.22 -4.54 0.54
C GLN A 31 -7.30 -3.48 0.77
N ASN A 32 -7.67 -3.23 2.04
CA ASN A 32 -8.62 -2.20 2.42
C ASN A 32 -7.88 -1.06 3.10
N ILE A 33 -7.81 0.09 2.43
CA ILE A 33 -7.20 1.28 2.99
C ILE A 33 -8.20 2.07 3.85
N GLU A 34 -9.51 1.98 3.59
CA GLU A 34 -10.55 2.63 4.39
C GLU A 34 -10.44 2.21 5.87
N ASP A 35 -10.31 0.90 6.13
CA ASP A 35 -10.15 0.35 7.48
C ASP A 35 -8.88 0.87 8.18
N LEU A 36 -7.80 1.09 7.42
CA LEU A 36 -6.57 1.69 7.93
C LEU A 36 -6.78 3.18 8.24
N LEU A 37 -7.47 3.89 7.35
CA LEU A 37 -7.73 5.31 7.50
C LEU A 37 -8.70 5.58 8.65
N GLN A 38 -9.57 4.66 9.06
CA GLN A 38 -10.38 4.85 10.26
C GLN A 38 -9.54 4.98 11.55
N SER A 39 -8.32 4.45 11.57
CA SER A 39 -7.42 4.55 12.72
C SER A 39 -6.41 5.69 12.56
N HIS A 40 -6.44 6.67 13.48
CA HIS A 40 -5.44 7.75 13.53
C HIS A 40 -3.99 7.20 13.58
N THR A 41 -3.82 6.08 14.27
CA THR A 41 -2.56 5.35 14.41
C THR A 41 -2.05 4.84 13.06
N ALA A 42 -2.92 4.21 12.26
CA ALA A 42 -2.54 3.68 10.95
C ALA A 42 -2.37 4.79 9.89
N ARG A 43 -3.17 5.87 9.94
CA ARG A 43 -2.89 7.10 9.14
C ARG A 43 -1.48 7.61 9.39
N THR A 44 -1.09 7.68 10.66
CA THR A 44 0.25 8.12 11.07
C THR A 44 1.33 7.15 10.57
N MET A 45 1.09 5.83 10.58
CA MET A 45 2.02 4.85 10.02
C MET A 45 2.23 5.04 8.51
N LEU A 46 1.15 5.29 7.76
CA LEU A 46 1.21 5.55 6.32
C LEU A 46 1.96 6.84 6.02
N ALA A 47 1.59 7.96 6.67
CA ALA A 47 2.21 9.25 6.44
C ALA A 47 3.72 9.27 6.75
N ASN A 48 4.16 8.50 7.76
CA ASN A 48 5.57 8.41 8.14
C ASN A 48 6.36 7.34 7.37
N SER A 49 5.71 6.57 6.50
CA SER A 49 6.40 5.58 5.68
C SER A 49 7.20 6.28 4.57
N GLU A 50 8.51 6.03 4.57
CA GLU A 50 9.44 6.60 3.59
C GLU A 50 9.22 6.00 2.20
N PHE A 51 8.84 4.72 2.14
CA PHE A 51 8.55 3.99 0.92
C PHE A 51 7.11 3.45 0.95
N LEU A 52 6.33 3.75 -0.09
CA LEU A 52 4.98 3.21 -0.28
C LEU A 52 4.78 2.79 -1.73
N VAL A 53 4.07 1.68 -1.92
CA VAL A 53 3.55 1.24 -3.23
C VAL A 53 2.04 1.27 -3.16
N LEU A 54 1.43 2.12 -3.98
CA LEU A 54 -0.02 2.25 -4.10
C LEU A 54 -0.44 1.67 -5.44
N LEU A 55 -1.20 0.58 -5.40
CA LEU A 55 -1.84 -0.01 -6.59
C LEU A 55 -3.19 0.67 -6.84
N ASN A 56 -4.00 0.14 -7.76
CA ASN A 56 -5.37 0.59 -7.98
C ASN A 56 -6.18 0.67 -6.68
N GLN A 57 -6.83 1.80 -6.42
CA GLN A 57 -7.62 2.06 -5.19
C GLN A 57 -9.11 2.27 -5.50
N ALA A 58 -9.97 1.93 -4.53
CA ALA A 58 -11.41 2.18 -4.63
C ALA A 58 -11.72 3.69 -4.69
N ALA A 59 -12.86 4.07 -5.28
CA ALA A 59 -13.24 5.48 -5.44
C ALA A 59 -13.37 6.23 -4.12
N THR A 60 -13.95 5.58 -3.11
CA THR A 60 -14.16 6.11 -1.76
C THR A 60 -12.87 6.50 -1.06
N ASP A 61 -11.77 5.81 -1.38
CA ASP A 61 -10.55 5.90 -0.61
C ASP A 61 -9.51 6.85 -1.22
N ARG A 62 -9.67 7.14 -2.52
CA ARG A 62 -8.70 7.87 -3.33
C ARG A 62 -8.50 9.31 -2.86
N GLU A 63 -9.59 10.02 -2.56
CA GLU A 63 -9.53 11.42 -2.13
C GLU A 63 -8.80 11.54 -0.78
N GLU A 64 -9.13 10.68 0.18
CA GLU A 64 -8.52 10.71 1.49
C GLU A 64 -7.02 10.34 1.44
N LEU A 65 -6.66 9.33 0.65
CA LEU A 65 -5.26 8.99 0.38
C LEU A 65 -4.50 10.14 -0.28
N ALA A 66 -5.14 10.84 -1.22
CA ALA A 66 -4.51 11.95 -1.93
C ALA A 66 -4.17 13.10 -0.99
N HIS A 67 -5.09 13.46 -0.11
CA HIS A 67 -4.86 14.45 0.93
C HIS A 67 -3.79 14.01 1.92
N LEU A 68 -3.81 12.75 2.37
CA LEU A 68 -2.86 12.23 3.35
C LEU A 68 -1.42 12.21 2.81
N LEU A 69 -1.24 11.88 1.54
CA LEU A 69 0.05 11.65 0.91
C LEU A 69 0.51 12.79 -0.01
N ASN A 70 -0.27 13.87 -0.11
CA ASN A 70 -0.06 15.00 -1.03
C ASN A 70 0.07 14.54 -2.49
N ILE A 71 -0.83 13.66 -2.93
CA ILE A 71 -0.90 13.18 -4.32
C ILE A 71 -1.67 14.22 -5.13
N SER A 72 -1.09 14.67 -6.23
CA SER A 72 -1.76 15.57 -7.19
C SER A 72 -2.86 14.85 -7.99
N ASP A 73 -3.83 15.58 -8.52
CA ASP A 73 -4.89 15.02 -9.37
C ASP A 73 -4.34 14.23 -10.56
N ASN A 74 -3.24 14.71 -11.16
CA ASN A 74 -2.55 14.01 -12.23
C ASN A 74 -1.99 12.67 -11.76
N GLN A 75 -1.39 12.61 -10.58
CA GLN A 75 -0.87 11.36 -10.01
C GLN A 75 -2.02 10.42 -9.61
N LEU A 76 -3.14 10.96 -9.14
CA LEU A 76 -4.33 10.18 -8.78
C LEU A 76 -4.86 9.34 -9.96
N SER A 77 -4.73 9.86 -11.18
CA SER A 77 -5.12 9.14 -12.40
C SER A 77 -4.37 7.80 -12.57
N TYR A 78 -3.17 7.65 -12.00
CA TYR A 78 -2.37 6.42 -12.07
C TYR A 78 -2.76 5.34 -11.06
N ILE A 79 -3.70 5.63 -10.15
CA ILE A 79 -4.29 4.66 -9.21
C ILE A 79 -5.81 4.54 -9.36
N THR A 80 -6.35 5.13 -10.43
CA THR A 80 -7.79 5.20 -10.70
C THR A 80 -8.14 4.29 -11.89
N ASN A 81 -8.88 3.22 -11.63
CA ASN A 81 -9.33 2.27 -12.67
C ASN A 81 -8.19 1.77 -13.57
N VAL A 82 -7.02 1.53 -12.97
CA VAL A 82 -5.83 1.06 -13.69
C VAL A 82 -5.74 -0.46 -13.66
N ASP A 83 -5.12 -1.02 -14.69
CA ASP A 83 -4.86 -2.46 -14.79
C ASP A 83 -3.98 -2.96 -13.64
N SER A 84 -4.05 -4.27 -13.36
CA SER A 84 -3.15 -4.92 -12.41
C SER A 84 -1.67 -4.67 -12.77
N GLY A 85 -0.84 -4.39 -11.76
CA GLY A 85 0.58 -4.09 -11.94
C GLY A 85 0.88 -2.62 -12.22
N ARG A 86 -0.12 -1.74 -12.22
CA ARG A 86 0.05 -0.28 -12.34
C ARG A 86 -0.24 0.43 -11.02
N GLY A 87 0.44 1.55 -10.80
CA GLY A 87 0.22 2.35 -9.60
C GLY A 87 1.23 3.46 -9.41
N LEU A 88 1.39 3.89 -8.17
CA LEU A 88 2.36 4.91 -7.72
C LEU A 88 3.36 4.30 -6.74
N ILE A 89 4.61 4.72 -6.85
CA ILE A 89 5.65 4.53 -5.84
C ILE A 89 5.93 5.89 -5.21
N LYS A 90 5.82 5.98 -3.88
CA LYS A 90 6.30 7.12 -3.10
C LYS A 90 7.62 6.75 -2.43
N CYS A 91 8.65 7.56 -2.65
CA CYS A 91 9.94 7.45 -1.99
C CYS A 91 10.35 8.83 -1.46
N GLY A 92 10.32 9.01 -0.14
CA GLY A 92 10.47 10.31 0.49
C GLY A 92 9.39 11.29 0.01
N SER A 93 9.81 12.35 -0.68
CA SER A 93 8.95 13.36 -1.32
C SER A 93 8.64 13.06 -2.79
N ALA A 94 9.34 12.10 -3.42
CA ALA A 94 9.11 11.75 -4.81
C ALA A 94 7.92 10.79 -4.93
N ILE A 95 7.02 11.06 -5.86
CA ILE A 95 5.91 10.18 -6.23
C ILE A 95 6.02 9.92 -7.73
N VAL A 96 6.22 8.66 -8.10
CA VAL A 96 6.50 8.25 -9.47
C VAL A 96 5.49 7.18 -9.89
N PRO A 97 4.82 7.33 -11.04
CA PRO A 97 3.99 6.26 -11.57
C PRO A 97 4.84 5.10 -12.05
N PHE A 98 4.34 3.88 -11.86
CA PHE A 98 5.01 2.68 -12.35
C PHE A 98 4.03 1.77 -13.10
N VAL A 99 4.61 0.98 -13.98
CA VAL A 99 3.91 -0.05 -14.75
C VAL A 99 4.78 -1.30 -14.72
N ASP A 100 4.27 -2.35 -14.08
CA ASP A 100 4.90 -3.66 -14.06
C ASP A 100 4.19 -4.59 -15.05
N HIS A 101 4.91 -4.98 -16.10
CA HIS A 101 4.50 -6.03 -17.02
C HIS A 101 5.38 -7.25 -16.79
N PHE A 102 5.11 -7.98 -15.72
CA PHE A 102 5.89 -9.15 -15.38
C PHE A 102 5.73 -10.26 -16.43
N PRO A 103 6.82 -10.85 -16.96
CA PRO A 103 6.75 -11.86 -18.00
C PRO A 103 6.08 -13.14 -17.47
N LYS A 104 5.16 -13.73 -18.24
CA LYS A 104 4.47 -14.99 -17.91
C LYS A 104 5.37 -16.24 -18.09
N ASN A 105 6.55 -16.21 -17.50
CA ASN A 105 7.50 -17.31 -17.49
C ASN A 105 7.27 -18.23 -16.26
N LYS A 106 8.16 -19.20 -16.05
CA LYS A 106 8.09 -20.11 -14.88
C LYS A 106 8.03 -19.37 -13.54
N LEU A 107 8.67 -18.21 -13.44
CA LEU A 107 8.69 -17.41 -12.22
C LEU A 107 7.31 -16.80 -11.94
N TYR A 108 6.57 -16.36 -12.98
CA TYR A 108 5.18 -15.92 -12.83
C TYR A 108 4.28 -17.04 -12.32
N GLN A 109 4.41 -18.26 -12.85
CA GLN A 109 3.62 -19.41 -12.41
C GLN A 109 3.84 -19.74 -10.94
N MET A 110 5.06 -19.54 -10.43
CA MET A 110 5.39 -19.78 -9.02
C MET A 110 4.88 -18.67 -8.09
N MET A 111 4.67 -17.46 -8.59
CA MET A 111 4.35 -16.28 -7.77
C MET A 111 2.93 -15.76 -7.97
N THR A 112 2.18 -16.26 -8.96
CA THR A 112 0.83 -15.77 -9.25
C THR A 112 -0.10 -15.98 -8.08
N THR A 113 -0.84 -14.94 -7.75
CA THR A 113 -1.89 -14.96 -6.72
C THR A 113 -3.28 -15.05 -7.35
N LYS A 114 -3.38 -15.16 -8.68
CA LYS A 114 -4.65 -15.26 -9.41
C LYS A 114 -5.10 -16.72 -9.44
N PRO A 115 -6.22 -17.09 -8.80
CA PRO A 115 -6.69 -18.48 -8.81
C PRO A 115 -6.96 -19.02 -10.22
N SER A 116 -7.41 -18.15 -11.13
CA SER A 116 -7.65 -18.49 -12.55
C SER A 116 -6.40 -18.94 -13.30
N ASP A 117 -5.21 -18.52 -12.86
CA ASP A 117 -3.95 -18.89 -13.51
C ASP A 117 -3.44 -20.27 -13.04
N LEU A 118 -4.01 -20.78 -11.94
CA LEU A 118 -3.65 -22.07 -11.32
C LEU A 118 -4.63 -23.19 -11.67
N ALA A 119 -5.84 -22.84 -12.13
CA ALA A 119 -6.82 -23.80 -12.60
C ALA A 119 -6.41 -24.29 -14.01
N SER A 120 -5.86 -25.49 -14.08
CA SER A 120 -5.68 -26.28 -15.31
C SER A 120 -6.71 -27.40 -15.37
#